data_AF-A0A7S4I740-F1
#
_entry.id   AF-A0A7S4I740-F1
#
_cell.length_a   1.000
_cell.length_b   1.000
_cell.length_c   1.000
_cell.angle_alpha   90.00
_cell.angle_beta   90.00
_cell.angle_gamma   90.00
#
_symmetry.space_group_name_H-M   'P 1'
#
loop_
_entity.id
_entity.type
_entity.pdbx_description
1 polymer ?
#
loop_
_entity_poly.entity_id
_entity_poly.type
_entity_poly.pdbx_seq_one_letter_code
_entity_poly.pdbx_strand_id
1 'polypeptide(L)'
;SQLVCASPKLAVGVVDLEITQNGQQYTSGHVHFSYFLPPSVHYLGVPGTIGELASWQSAKVTLPQAGYVLVRAWGSGFMGGTDYRCQINRHSPIAATYDSTMDCILCWSDLWEDGVNTVEVSLNGREYTQDGANITINKFW
;
A
#
# COMPACT_ATOMS: atom_id res chain seq x y z
N SER A 1 25.40 -11.26 -4.84
CA SER A 1 25.17 -10.53 -6.11
C SER A 1 23.68 -10.49 -6.40
N GLN A 2 23.15 -9.37 -6.91
CA GLN A 2 21.71 -9.18 -7.17
C GLN A 2 21.53 -8.40 -8.48
N LEU A 3 20.49 -8.73 -9.25
CA LEU A 3 20.00 -7.94 -10.38
C LEU A 3 18.65 -7.34 -10.00
N VAL A 4 18.45 -6.04 -10.26
CA VAL A 4 17.16 -5.35 -10.05
C VAL A 4 16.73 -4.73 -11.37
N CYS A 5 15.52 -5.05 -11.80
CA CYS A 5 14.92 -4.52 -13.02
C CYS A 5 13.46 -4.11 -12.75
N ALA A 6 12.92 -3.27 -13.64
CA ALA A 6 11.49 -2.97 -13.67
C ALA A 6 10.85 -3.86 -14.73
N SER A 7 9.78 -4.56 -14.36
CA SER A 7 8.97 -5.32 -15.30
C SER A 7 8.18 -4.37 -16.21
N PRO A 8 8.00 -4.69 -17.51
CA PRO A 8 7.05 -3.97 -18.35
C PRO A 8 5.61 -4.21 -17.87
N LYS A 9 4.67 -3.37 -18.30
CA LYS A 9 3.25 -3.59 -18.02
C LYS A 9 2.70 -4.73 -18.88
N LEU A 10 2.30 -5.83 -18.25
CA LEU A 10 1.64 -6.97 -18.90
C LEU A 10 0.27 -7.24 -18.29
N ALA A 11 -0.52 -8.10 -18.93
CA ALA A 11 -1.79 -8.58 -18.40
C ALA A 11 -1.56 -9.45 -17.15
N VAL A 12 -2.59 -9.53 -16.29
CA VAL A 12 -2.59 -10.39 -15.11
C VAL A 12 -2.35 -11.85 -15.52
N GLY A 13 -1.53 -12.57 -14.75
CA GLY A 13 -1.19 -13.96 -15.04
C GLY A 13 0.23 -14.32 -14.65
N VAL A 14 0.61 -15.56 -14.94
CA VAL A 14 1.97 -16.06 -14.69
C VAL A 14 2.72 -16.13 -16.02
N VAL A 15 3.95 -15.64 -16.03
CA VAL A 15 4.87 -15.75 -17.17
C VAL A 15 6.20 -16.35 -16.72
N ASP A 16 6.95 -16.91 -17.65
CA ASP A 16 8.32 -17.33 -17.39
C ASP A 16 9.26 -16.11 -17.44
N LEU A 17 10.05 -15.94 -16.37
CA LEU A 17 11.16 -15.00 -16.31
C LEU A 17 12.43 -15.69 -16.80
N GLU A 18 12.97 -15.16 -17.87
CA GLU A 18 14.27 -15.57 -18.42
C GLU A 18 15.22 -14.38 -18.46
N ILE A 19 16.50 -14.65 -18.15
CA ILE A 19 17.55 -13.64 -18.23
C ILE A 19 18.52 -14.00 -19.35
N THR A 20 19.14 -12.98 -19.95
CA THR A 20 20.18 -13.12 -20.95
C THR A 20 21.28 -12.10 -20.68
N GLN A 21 22.53 -12.46 -21.01
CA GLN A 21 23.67 -11.56 -20.90
C GLN A 21 24.01 -10.87 -22.23
N ASN A 22 23.40 -11.31 -23.34
CA ASN A 22 23.74 -10.84 -24.69
C ASN A 22 22.52 -10.70 -25.63
N GLY A 23 21.30 -10.91 -25.15
CA GLY A 23 20.08 -10.75 -25.96
C GLY A 23 19.79 -11.92 -26.92
N GLN A 24 20.56 -12.99 -26.87
CA GLN A 24 20.45 -14.11 -27.82
C GLN A 24 20.22 -15.45 -27.11
N GLN A 25 21.00 -15.74 -26.08
CA GLN A 25 20.84 -16.96 -25.29
C GLN A 25 20.14 -16.60 -23.98
N TYR A 26 18.93 -17.13 -23.82
CA TYR A 26 18.10 -16.97 -22.63
C TYR A 26 18.20 -18.22 -21.75
N THR A 27 18.05 -18.04 -20.44
CA THR A 27 17.96 -19.15 -19.49
C THR A 27 16.67 -19.94 -19.67
N SER A 28 16.70 -21.27 -19.60
CA SER A 28 15.51 -22.14 -19.73
C SER A 28 15.01 -22.67 -18.37
N GLY A 29 15.07 -21.83 -17.33
CA GLY A 29 14.79 -22.24 -15.96
C GLY A 29 13.30 -22.26 -15.58
N HIS A 30 12.42 -21.71 -16.43
CA HIS A 30 10.98 -21.54 -16.19
C HIS A 30 10.68 -20.97 -14.79
N VAL A 31 11.39 -19.90 -14.42
CA VAL A 31 11.15 -19.20 -13.16
C VAL A 31 9.85 -18.41 -13.32
N HIS A 32 8.81 -18.80 -12.60
CA HIS A 32 7.52 -18.13 -12.71
C HIS A 32 7.54 -16.72 -12.08
N PHE A 33 7.01 -15.74 -12.82
CA PHE A 33 6.75 -14.38 -12.36
C PHE A 33 5.27 -14.07 -12.51
N SER A 34 4.64 -13.58 -11.44
CA SER A 34 3.21 -13.28 -11.40
C SER A 34 2.96 -11.79 -11.62
N TYR A 35 2.13 -11.47 -12.60
CA TYR A 35 1.52 -10.15 -12.78
C TYR A 35 0.17 -10.12 -12.06
N PHE A 36 -0.01 -9.11 -11.23
CA PHE A 36 -1.22 -8.88 -10.45
C PHE A 36 -2.08 -7.79 -11.10
N LEU A 37 -3.34 -7.71 -10.68
CA LEU A 37 -4.18 -6.56 -11.01
C LEU A 37 -3.59 -5.29 -10.38
N PRO A 38 -3.76 -4.12 -11.03
CA PRO A 38 -3.39 -2.85 -10.40
C PRO A 38 -4.08 -2.70 -9.04
N PRO A 39 -3.40 -2.13 -8.03
CA PRO A 39 -4.04 -1.85 -6.75
C PRO A 39 -5.16 -0.83 -6.93
N SER A 40 -6.20 -0.94 -6.10
CA SER A 40 -7.21 0.11 -5.95
C SER A 40 -7.64 0.20 -4.49
N VAL A 41 -7.71 1.42 -3.96
CA VAL A 41 -8.17 1.76 -2.61
C VAL A 41 -9.65 2.10 -2.66
N HIS A 42 -10.46 1.38 -1.91
CA HIS A 42 -11.92 1.58 -1.87
C HIS A 42 -12.38 2.27 -0.58
N TYR A 43 -11.71 1.98 0.54
CA TYR A 43 -12.14 2.46 1.86
C TYR A 43 -10.93 2.73 2.76
N LEU A 44 -11.00 3.80 3.54
CA LEU A 44 -10.00 4.18 4.53
C LEU A 44 -10.65 4.19 5.91
N GLY A 45 -9.93 3.76 6.93
CA GLY A 45 -10.43 3.81 8.30
C GLY A 45 -9.33 3.86 9.34
N VAL A 46 -9.59 4.60 10.42
CA VAL A 46 -8.77 4.56 11.64
C VAL A 46 -9.26 3.40 12.50
N PRO A 47 -8.38 2.50 12.98
CA PRO A 47 -8.77 1.43 13.89
C PRO A 47 -9.50 1.98 15.12
N GLY A 48 -10.66 1.39 15.46
CA GLY A 48 -11.49 1.83 16.59
C GLY A 48 -12.59 2.84 16.25
N THR A 49 -12.69 3.28 14.99
CA THR A 49 -13.81 4.10 14.49
C THR A 49 -14.62 3.29 13.48
N ILE A 50 -15.57 2.48 13.96
CA ILE A 50 -16.70 1.98 13.16
C ILE A 50 -17.96 2.13 14.03
N GLY A 51 -19.02 2.71 13.45
CA GLY A 51 -20.21 3.28 14.09
C GLY A 51 -21.16 2.35 14.85
N GLU A 52 -20.71 1.40 15.67
CA GLU A 52 -21.60 0.67 16.58
C GLU A 52 -21.05 0.59 18.01
N LEU A 53 -21.93 0.94 18.95
CA LEU A 53 -21.75 0.88 20.41
C LEU A 53 -21.38 -0.55 20.83
N ALA A 54 -20.17 -0.73 21.36
CA ALA A 54 -19.68 -1.85 22.18
C ALA A 54 -18.52 -2.72 21.61
N SER A 55 -17.41 -2.10 21.21
CA SER A 55 -16.10 -2.72 21.51
C SER A 55 -15.20 -1.72 22.25
N TRP A 56 -15.23 -1.82 23.57
CA TRP A 56 -14.26 -1.15 24.43
C TRP A 56 -12.89 -1.80 24.23
N GLN A 57 -11.87 -0.96 24.00
CA GLN A 57 -10.44 -1.25 24.12
C GLN A 57 -9.80 -2.09 23.00
N SER A 58 -9.45 -1.43 21.90
CA SER A 58 -8.12 -1.62 21.31
C SER A 58 -7.66 -0.25 20.83
N ALA A 59 -6.51 0.18 21.36
CA ALA A 59 -6.02 1.55 21.43
C ALA A 59 -6.43 2.43 20.25
N LYS A 60 -6.77 3.71 20.52
CA LYS A 60 -6.41 4.80 19.59
C LYS A 60 -4.98 4.47 19.16
N VAL A 61 -4.75 3.97 17.95
CA VAL A 61 -3.38 3.82 17.41
C VAL A 61 -2.97 5.19 16.88
N THR A 62 -3.17 6.16 17.75
CA THR A 62 -2.77 7.55 17.67
C THR A 62 -1.77 7.67 18.80
N LEU A 63 -0.55 8.13 18.54
CA LEU A 63 0.32 8.60 19.62
C LEU A 63 -0.01 10.09 19.78
N PRO A 64 -0.93 10.50 20.69
CA PRO A 64 -1.44 11.88 20.68
C PRO A 64 -0.33 12.89 20.96
N GLN A 65 0.69 12.46 21.71
CA GLN A 65 1.88 13.25 22.03
C GLN A 65 2.85 13.38 20.83
N ALA A 66 2.74 12.52 19.81
CA ALA A 66 3.62 12.51 18.64
C ALA A 66 2.88 12.78 17.31
N GLY A 67 1.55 12.94 17.33
CA GLY A 67 0.76 13.24 16.13
C GLY A 67 0.61 12.09 15.12
N TYR A 68 1.19 10.92 15.41
CA TYR A 68 1.08 9.75 14.54
C TYR A 68 -0.31 9.14 14.62
N VAL A 69 -0.93 8.81 13.48
CA VAL A 69 -2.20 8.09 13.36
C VAL A 69 -2.04 6.91 12.39
N LEU A 70 -2.57 5.75 12.75
CA LEU A 70 -2.76 4.63 11.83
C LEU A 70 -4.03 4.81 11.01
N VAL A 71 -3.86 4.87 9.69
CA VAL A 71 -4.97 4.65 8.74
C VAL A 71 -4.75 3.32 8.05
N ARG A 72 -5.81 2.51 8.01
CA ARG A 72 -5.88 1.30 7.20
C ARG A 72 -6.57 1.63 5.88
N ALA A 73 -5.97 1.19 4.79
CA ALA A 73 -6.55 1.27 3.45
C ALA A 73 -6.97 -0.13 3.00
N TRP A 74 -8.27 -0.30 2.77
CA TRP A 74 -8.88 -1.50 2.22
C TRP A 74 -9.21 -1.29 0.75
N GLY A 75 -9.16 -2.37 -0.02
CA GLY A 75 -9.23 -2.28 -1.45
C GLY A 75 -9.02 -3.63 -2.12
N SER A 76 -8.37 -3.61 -3.28
CA SER A 76 -8.06 -4.81 -4.05
C SER A 76 -6.67 -4.71 -4.68
N GLY A 77 -6.09 -5.86 -5.04
CA GLY A 77 -4.81 -5.91 -5.75
C GLY A 77 -3.58 -5.58 -4.90
N PHE A 78 -3.65 -5.69 -3.57
CA PHE A 78 -2.52 -5.36 -2.67
C PHE A 78 -1.45 -6.45 -2.53
N MET A 79 -1.65 -7.63 -3.11
CA MET A 79 -0.69 -8.73 -3.06
C MET A 79 0.50 -8.50 -3.99
N GLY A 80 1.63 -9.16 -3.68
CA GLY A 80 2.78 -9.24 -4.59
C GLY A 80 3.63 -7.96 -4.68
N GLY A 81 3.41 -7.00 -3.78
CA GLY A 81 4.26 -5.81 -3.67
C GLY A 81 5.64 -6.13 -3.10
N THR A 82 6.60 -5.26 -3.42
CA THR A 82 7.98 -5.34 -2.93
C THR A 82 8.41 -4.09 -2.16
N ASP A 83 7.73 -2.96 -2.38
CA ASP A 83 7.95 -1.70 -1.66
C ASP A 83 6.62 -0.97 -1.47
N TYR A 84 5.98 -1.19 -0.33
CA TYR A 84 4.70 -0.62 0.00
C TYR A 84 4.86 0.81 0.54
N ARG A 85 4.16 1.76 -0.08
CA ARG A 85 4.17 3.18 0.32
C ARG A 85 2.76 3.74 0.41
N CYS A 86 2.55 4.65 1.34
CA CYS A 86 1.38 5.53 1.33
C CYS A 86 1.82 6.95 0.95
N GLN A 87 1.02 7.63 0.15
CA GLN A 87 1.16 9.04 -0.14
C GLN A 87 -0.06 9.78 0.41
N ILE A 88 0.17 10.65 1.39
CA ILE A 88 -0.86 11.44 2.07
C ILE A 88 -0.79 12.86 1.51
N ASN A 89 -1.90 13.42 1.03
CA ASN A 89 -2.00 14.81 0.52
C ASN A 89 -0.90 15.20 -0.50
N ARG A 90 -0.41 14.24 -1.31
CA ARG A 90 0.74 14.42 -2.22
C ARG A 90 2.06 14.81 -1.53
N HIS A 91 2.19 14.62 -0.23
CA HIS A 91 3.46 14.76 0.50
C HIS A 91 4.46 13.69 0.08
N SER A 92 5.68 13.77 0.63
CA SER A 92 6.69 12.73 0.44
C SER A 92 6.13 11.37 0.89
N PRO A 93 6.21 10.33 0.04
CA PRO A 93 5.66 9.02 0.38
C PRO A 93 6.33 8.40 1.61
N ILE A 94 5.52 7.79 2.46
CA ILE A 94 5.97 7.10 3.67
C ILE A 94 6.00 5.59 3.45
N ALA A 95 6.84 4.88 4.19
CA ALA A 95 6.79 3.42 4.25
C ALA A 95 5.44 2.95 4.78
N ALA A 96 4.91 1.89 4.18
CA ALA A 96 3.65 1.27 4.58
C ALA A 96 3.85 -0.24 4.74
N THR A 97 2.93 -0.87 5.46
CA THR A 97 2.97 -2.33 5.68
C THR A 97 1.72 -2.95 5.10
N TYR A 98 1.86 -4.01 4.31
CA TYR A 98 0.73 -4.85 3.91
C TYR A 98 0.41 -5.86 5.01
N ASP A 99 -0.83 -5.81 5.51
CA ASP A 99 -1.39 -6.80 6.42
C ASP A 99 -2.17 -7.84 5.61
N SER A 100 -1.56 -8.99 5.36
CA SER A 100 -2.17 -10.10 4.62
C SER A 100 -3.31 -10.80 5.36
N THR A 101 -3.46 -10.58 6.68
CA THR A 101 -4.53 -11.19 7.47
C THR A 101 -5.84 -10.42 7.28
N MET A 102 -5.76 -9.09 7.23
CA MET A 102 -6.90 -8.20 7.02
C MET A 102 -7.03 -7.70 5.57
N ASP A 103 -6.12 -8.13 4.68
CA ASP A 103 -5.98 -7.71 3.29
C ASP A 103 -6.04 -6.17 3.12
N CYS A 104 -5.19 -5.46 3.87
CA CYS A 104 -5.19 -4.00 3.91
C CYS A 104 -3.78 -3.42 4.02
N ILE A 105 -3.64 -2.16 3.64
CA ILE A 105 -2.38 -1.41 3.77
C ILE A 105 -2.43 -0.54 5.02
N LEU A 106 -1.38 -0.63 5.83
CA LEU A 106 -1.20 0.12 7.06
C LEU A 106 -0.35 1.37 6.78
N CYS A 107 -0.98 2.55 6.84
CA CYS A 107 -0.33 3.85 6.74
C CYS A 107 -0.15 4.45 8.13
N TRP A 108 1.06 4.34 8.69
CA TRP A 108 1.40 4.93 9.98
C TRP A 108 2.17 6.24 9.78
N SER A 109 1.58 7.38 10.16
CA SER A 109 2.18 8.69 9.85
C SER A 109 1.77 9.79 10.81
N ASP A 110 2.60 10.82 10.96
CA ASP A 110 2.29 12.12 11.56
C ASP A 110 1.91 13.20 10.53
N LEU A 111 2.05 12.89 9.23
CA LEU A 111 1.78 13.80 8.10
C LEU A 111 0.29 14.12 7.88
N TRP A 112 -0.62 13.53 8.65
CA TRP A 112 -2.05 13.85 8.56
C TRP A 112 -2.30 15.33 8.87
N GLU A 113 -3.35 15.89 8.31
CA GLU A 113 -3.85 17.23 8.64
C GLU A 113 -5.22 17.12 9.29
N ASP A 114 -5.61 18.11 10.09
CA ASP A 114 -7.00 18.16 10.58
C ASP A 114 -7.95 18.38 9.41
N GLY A 115 -9.02 17.58 9.35
CA GLY A 115 -9.97 17.58 8.25
C GLY A 115 -9.71 16.46 7.24
N VAL A 116 -10.07 16.70 5.99
CA VAL A 116 -10.06 15.68 4.92
C VAL A 116 -8.65 15.49 4.37
N ASN A 117 -8.17 14.25 4.38
CA ASN A 117 -6.88 13.84 3.83
C ASN A 117 -7.10 12.85 2.69
N THR A 118 -6.37 13.00 1.59
CA THR A 118 -6.36 12.02 0.48
C THR A 118 -5.21 11.04 0.65
N VAL A 119 -5.43 9.76 0.37
CA VAL A 119 -4.42 8.70 0.47
C VAL A 119 -4.36 7.92 -0.82
N GLU A 120 -3.15 7.81 -1.38
CA GLU A 120 -2.83 6.88 -2.47
C GLU A 120 -1.78 5.86 -2.00
N VAL A 121 -1.82 4.67 -2.56
CA VAL A 121 -0.93 3.55 -2.21
C VAL A 121 -0.05 3.18 -3.40
N SER A 122 1.21 2.82 -3.13
CA SER A 122 2.09 2.15 -4.08
C SER A 122 2.55 0.80 -3.51
N LEU A 123 2.75 -0.20 -4.37
CA LEU A 123 3.27 -1.52 -3.99
C LEU A 123 4.72 -1.76 -4.44
N ASN A 124 5.31 -0.79 -5.15
CA ASN A 124 6.69 -0.84 -5.65
C ASN A 124 7.44 0.49 -5.50
N GLY A 125 6.87 1.42 -4.72
CA GLY A 125 7.42 2.74 -4.44
C GLY A 125 7.40 3.74 -5.60
N ARG A 126 6.85 3.40 -6.78
CA ARG A 126 6.89 4.26 -7.98
C ARG A 126 5.52 4.60 -8.51
N GLU A 127 4.71 3.60 -8.83
CA GLU A 127 3.35 3.80 -9.32
C GLU A 127 2.39 3.83 -8.14
N TYR A 128 1.67 4.95 -7.99
CA TYR A 128 0.65 5.14 -6.97
C TYR A 128 -0.73 4.95 -7.60
N THR A 129 -1.68 4.51 -6.78
CA THR A 129 -3.11 4.56 -7.11
C THR A 129 -3.55 5.98 -7.46
N GLN A 130 -4.71 6.08 -8.11
CA GLN A 130 -5.35 7.36 -8.45
C GLN A 130 -6.84 7.32 -8.08
N ASP A 131 -7.16 6.68 -6.96
CA ASP A 131 -8.54 6.42 -6.56
C ASP A 131 -9.18 7.63 -5.87
N GLY A 132 -8.37 8.59 -5.39
CA GLY A 132 -8.85 9.77 -4.67
C GLY A 132 -9.51 9.44 -3.33
N ALA A 133 -9.18 8.27 -2.76
CA ALA A 133 -9.69 7.84 -1.48
C ALA A 133 -9.33 8.85 -0.38
N ASN A 134 -10.29 9.19 0.46
CA ASN A 134 -10.10 10.21 1.49
C ASN A 134 -10.69 9.81 2.84
N ILE A 135 -10.13 10.41 3.89
CA ILE A 135 -10.52 10.18 5.28
C ILE A 135 -10.45 11.49 6.06
N THR A 136 -11.38 11.69 6.99
CA THR A 136 -11.33 12.82 7.92
C THR A 136 -10.53 12.45 9.17
N ILE A 137 -9.48 13.21 9.47
CA ILE A 137 -8.67 13.06 10.68
C ILE A 137 -8.95 14.25 11.61
N ASN A 138 -9.08 13.96 12.89
CA ASN A 138 -9.17 14.96 13.95
C ASN A 138 -8.06 14.67 14.95
N LYS A 139 -6.96 15.44 14.93
CA LYS A 139 -5.80 15.21 15.79
C LYS A 139 -6.06 15.58 17.25
N PHE A 140 -7.01 16.49 17.51
CA PHE A 140 -7.21 17.12 18.82
C PHE A 140 -8.53 16.77 19.53
N TRP A 141 -9.27 15.78 19.04
CA TRP A 141 -10.52 15.30 19.66
C TRP A 141 -10.47 13.76 19.87
#